data_AF-A0AAN9GIX2-F1
#
_entry.id   AF-A0AAN9GIX2-F1
#
_cell.length_a   1.000
_cell.length_b   1.000
_cell.length_c   1.000
_cell.angle_alpha   90.00
_cell.angle_beta   90.00
_cell.angle_gamma   90.00
#
_symmetry.space_group_name_H-M   'P 1'
#
loop_
_entity.id
_entity.type
_entity.pdbx_description
1 polymer ?
#
loop_
_entity_poly.entity_id
_entity_poly.type
_entity_poly.pdbx_seq_one_letter_code
_entity_poly.pdbx_strand_id
1 'polypeptide(L)'
;MGLFGKTNERPPKEMVQEWTHKIRKEGYQLDRQIKNIQREEEKTRRMIKDAAKKGDKDTCRILAKEIVNARKAVNRINTSKAHLNSVQLSMKQQLANLRIAGALEKSTQVMNSMQQLVKVPEVMATMREMSKEMMKAGILEEMLEDTMDVMDDDDLEEAADGEVEKVLFELTAGELGKAPAAVEDSLPAEAMGATAGPSHVEEEEEEDDMTAMQARLEALRS
;
A
#
# COMPACT_ATOMS: atom_id res chain seq x y z
N MET A 1 -41.66 26.64 38.98
CA MET A 1 -40.35 26.49 38.31
C MET A 1 -39.45 25.65 39.19
N GLY A 2 -39.10 24.42 38.79
CA GLY A 2 -37.84 23.78 39.19
C GLY A 2 -36.92 23.87 37.98
N LEU A 3 -36.02 24.86 37.91
CA LEU A 3 -34.63 24.79 38.40
C LEU A 3 -33.91 23.51 37.96
N PHE A 4 -33.79 23.35 36.64
CA PHE A 4 -32.54 23.19 35.88
C PHE A 4 -32.97 22.63 34.53
N GLY A 5 -32.71 23.40 33.46
CA GLY A 5 -32.94 22.92 32.10
C GLY A 5 -32.23 21.59 31.95
N LYS A 6 -32.99 20.52 31.73
CA LYS A 6 -32.43 19.29 31.17
C LYS A 6 -31.84 19.68 29.84
N THR A 7 -30.53 19.91 29.81
CA THR A 7 -29.78 19.80 28.58
C THR A 7 -30.20 18.47 27.98
N ASN A 8 -30.66 18.49 26.74
CA ASN A 8 -31.02 17.31 25.97
C ASN A 8 -29.73 16.55 25.61
N GLU A 9 -28.91 16.29 26.60
CA GLU A 9 -27.63 15.60 26.49
C GLU A 9 -27.94 14.11 26.60
N ARG A 10 -27.72 13.42 25.48
CA ARG A 10 -27.88 11.98 25.38
C ARG A 10 -27.03 11.32 26.47
N PRO A 11 -27.55 10.32 27.20
CA PRO A 11 -26.82 9.77 28.33
C PRO A 11 -25.49 9.15 27.86
N PRO A 12 -24.38 9.34 28.60
CA PRO A 12 -23.04 8.89 28.17
C PRO A 12 -22.95 7.42 27.74
N LYS A 13 -23.73 6.56 28.40
CA LYS A 13 -23.82 5.15 28.06
C LYS A 13 -24.39 4.91 26.66
N GLU A 14 -25.43 5.66 26.26
CA GLU A 14 -26.03 5.54 24.93
C GLU A 14 -25.09 6.08 23.86
N MET A 15 -24.38 7.19 24.14
CA MET A 15 -23.37 7.73 23.22
C MET A 15 -22.26 6.70 22.94
N VAL A 16 -21.69 6.09 23.98
CA VAL A 16 -20.64 5.07 23.80
C VAL A 16 -21.16 3.83 23.07
N GLN A 17 -22.40 3.42 23.32
CA GLN A 17 -23.02 2.30 22.59
C GLN A 17 -23.21 2.62 21.11
N GLU A 18 -23.65 3.84 20.78
CA GLU A 18 -23.79 4.30 19.40
C GLU A 18 -22.43 4.36 18.70
N TRP A 19 -21.41 4.98 19.30
CA TRP A 19 -20.07 5.02 18.72
C TRP A 19 -19.51 3.62 18.48
N THR A 20 -19.70 2.71 19.45
CA THR A 20 -19.30 1.30 19.29
C THR A 20 -20.03 0.64 18.11
N HIS A 21 -21.31 0.96 17.89
CA HIS A 21 -22.06 0.45 16.75
C HIS A 21 -21.56 1.03 15.42
N LYS A 22 -21.33 2.36 15.35
CA LYS A 22 -20.75 3.04 14.19
C LYS A 22 -19.41 2.42 13.81
N ILE A 23 -18.48 2.30 14.76
CA ILE A 23 -17.14 1.70 14.54
C ILE A 23 -17.23 0.28 13.96
N ARG A 24 -18.13 -0.55 14.49
CA ARG A 24 -18.32 -1.92 13.96
C ARG A 24 -18.84 -1.92 12.52
N LYS A 25 -19.80 -1.04 12.23
CA LYS A 25 -20.36 -0.91 10.88
C LYS A 25 -19.28 -0.50 9.88
N GLU A 26 -18.44 0.47 10.23
CA GLU A 26 -17.29 0.89 9.42
C GLU A 26 -16.29 -0.26 9.25
N GLY A 27 -16.00 -1.01 10.32
CA GLY A 27 -15.14 -2.20 10.25
C GLY A 27 -15.64 -3.26 9.26
N TYR A 28 -16.95 -3.49 9.19
CA TYR A 28 -17.53 -4.40 8.19
C TYR A 28 -17.47 -3.86 6.76
N GLN A 29 -17.51 -2.53 6.56
CA GLN A 29 -17.32 -1.92 5.25
C GLN A 29 -15.90 -2.13 4.74
N LEU A 30 -14.90 -1.93 5.62
CA LEU A 30 -13.50 -2.22 5.31
C LEU A 30 -13.29 -3.72 4.96
N ASP A 31 -13.92 -4.63 5.70
CA ASP A 31 -13.88 -6.07 5.38
C ASP A 31 -14.45 -6.40 4.00
N ARG A 32 -15.52 -5.70 3.60
CA ARG A 32 -16.10 -5.86 2.27
C ARG A 32 -15.15 -5.33 1.19
N GLN A 33 -14.47 -4.21 1.43
CA GLN A 33 -13.48 -3.66 0.51
C GLN A 33 -12.28 -4.58 0.33
N ILE A 34 -11.72 -5.13 1.41
CA ILE A 34 -10.65 -6.13 1.35
C ILE A 34 -11.08 -7.30 0.45
N LYS A 35 -12.28 -7.84 0.66
CA LYS A 35 -12.82 -8.94 -0.18
C LYS A 35 -13.04 -8.55 -1.64
N ASN A 36 -13.35 -7.29 -1.93
CA ASN A 36 -13.49 -6.82 -3.30
C ASN A 36 -12.13 -6.74 -3.99
N ILE A 37 -11.13 -6.14 -3.32
CA ILE A 37 -9.76 -6.01 -3.84
C ILE A 37 -9.16 -7.40 -4.08
N GLN A 38 -9.27 -8.32 -3.12
CA GLN A 38 -8.75 -9.69 -3.25
C GLN A 38 -9.38 -10.46 -4.42
N ARG A 39 -10.68 -10.27 -4.67
CA ARG A 39 -11.35 -10.89 -5.83
C ARG A 39 -10.87 -10.32 -7.15
N GLU A 40 -10.61 -9.02 -7.21
CA GLU A 40 -10.06 -8.40 -8.41
C GLU A 40 -8.60 -8.82 -8.63
N GLU A 41 -7.79 -8.88 -7.55
CA GLU A 41 -6.43 -9.40 -7.58
C GLU A 41 -6.40 -10.83 -8.14
N GLU A 42 -7.35 -11.69 -7.76
CA GLU A 42 -7.43 -13.06 -8.29
C GLU A 42 -7.68 -13.09 -9.80
N LYS A 43 -8.48 -12.17 -10.34
CA LYS A 43 -8.68 -12.04 -11.79
C LYS A 43 -7.41 -11.55 -12.47
N THR A 44 -6.75 -10.54 -11.92
CA THR A 44 -5.46 -10.02 -12.42
C THR A 44 -4.40 -11.12 -12.46
N ARG A 45 -4.33 -11.97 -11.44
CA ARG A 45 -3.44 -13.15 -11.42
C ARG A 45 -3.70 -14.11 -12.58
N ARG A 46 -4.96 -14.33 -12.97
CA ARG A 46 -5.31 -15.16 -14.14
C ARG A 46 -4.88 -14.46 -15.44
N MET A 47 -5.12 -13.16 -15.56
CA MET A 47 -4.70 -12.37 -16.71
C MET A 47 -3.18 -12.39 -16.91
N ILE A 48 -2.38 -12.30 -15.83
CA ILE A 48 -0.92 -12.43 -15.90
C ILE A 48 -0.50 -13.78 -16.47
N LYS A 49 -1.11 -14.89 -16.00
CA LYS A 49 -0.79 -16.23 -16.51
C LYS A 49 -1.12 -16.37 -17.99
N ASP A 50 -2.23 -15.81 -18.43
CA ASP A 50 -2.63 -15.86 -19.83
C ASP A 50 -1.78 -14.95 -20.73
N ALA A 51 -1.36 -13.78 -20.24
CA ALA A 51 -0.40 -12.91 -20.91
C ALA A 51 1.00 -13.55 -20.99
N ALA A 52 1.43 -14.23 -19.93
CA ALA A 52 2.71 -14.91 -19.87
C ALA A 52 2.83 -16.03 -20.91
N LYS A 53 1.77 -16.83 -21.10
CA LYS A 53 1.71 -17.85 -22.16
C LYS A 53 1.83 -17.27 -23.57
N LYS A 54 1.42 -16.02 -23.76
CA LYS A 54 1.54 -15.29 -25.04
C LYS A 54 2.90 -14.64 -25.23
N GLY A 55 3.77 -14.68 -24.21
CA GLY A 55 5.08 -14.01 -24.25
C GLY A 55 5.02 -12.49 -24.11
N ASP A 56 3.87 -11.92 -23.73
CA ASP A 56 3.69 -10.48 -23.59
C ASP A 56 4.23 -9.98 -22.24
N LYS A 57 5.52 -9.64 -22.22
CA LYS A 57 6.26 -9.24 -21.01
C LYS A 57 5.78 -7.89 -20.48
N ASP A 58 5.40 -6.94 -21.34
CA ASP A 58 4.99 -5.60 -20.96
C ASP A 58 3.63 -5.62 -20.24
N THR A 59 2.66 -6.35 -20.80
CA THR A 59 1.36 -6.55 -20.15
C THR A 59 1.52 -7.27 -18.80
N CYS A 60 2.40 -8.28 -18.73
CA CYS A 60 2.71 -8.95 -17.47
C CYS A 60 3.24 -7.95 -16.42
N ARG A 61 4.19 -7.08 -16.79
CA ARG A 61 4.79 -6.10 -15.87
C ARG A 61 3.75 -5.10 -15.36
N ILE A 62 2.88 -4.59 -16.23
CA ILE A 62 1.82 -3.66 -15.83
C ILE A 62 0.84 -4.32 -14.85
N LEU A 63 0.37 -5.54 -15.18
CA LEU A 63 -0.57 -6.26 -14.31
C LEU A 63 0.08 -6.69 -12.98
N ALA A 64 1.38 -6.97 -12.97
CA ALA A 64 2.11 -7.27 -11.74
C ALA A 64 2.25 -6.04 -10.83
N LYS A 65 2.49 -4.84 -11.40
CA LYS A 65 2.42 -3.57 -10.65
C LYS A 65 1.05 -3.40 -9.97
N GLU A 66 -0.03 -3.71 -10.69
CA GLU A 66 -1.39 -3.66 -10.12
C GLU A 66 -1.60 -4.62 -8.95
N ILE A 67 -1.01 -5.82 -8.99
CA ILE A 67 -1.05 -6.76 -7.84
C ILE A 67 -0.30 -6.19 -6.63
N VAL A 68 0.87 -5.58 -6.83
CA VAL A 68 1.62 -4.94 -5.73
C VAL A 68 0.79 -3.84 -5.10
N ASN A 69 0.19 -2.97 -5.91
CA ASN A 69 -0.69 -1.89 -5.45
C ASN A 69 -1.92 -2.43 -4.70
N ALA A 70 -2.55 -3.48 -5.20
CA ALA A 70 -3.66 -4.14 -4.52
C ALA A 70 -3.26 -4.68 -3.14
N ARG A 71 -2.08 -5.31 -3.03
CA ARG A 71 -1.54 -5.79 -1.74
C ARG A 71 -1.23 -4.65 -0.78
N LYS A 72 -0.61 -3.55 -1.25
CA LYS A 72 -0.37 -2.33 -0.46
C LYS A 72 -1.70 -1.75 0.06
N ALA A 73 -2.71 -1.65 -0.80
CA ALA A 73 -4.04 -1.17 -0.43
C ALA A 73 -4.71 -2.06 0.65
N VAL A 74 -4.64 -3.39 0.52
CA VAL A 74 -5.16 -4.31 1.55
C VAL A 74 -4.42 -4.13 2.87
N ASN A 75 -3.09 -3.96 2.85
CA ASN A 75 -2.30 -3.70 4.05
C ASN A 75 -2.72 -2.39 4.74
N ARG A 76 -2.90 -1.29 3.98
CA ARG A 76 -3.41 -0.02 4.51
C ARG A 76 -4.77 -0.18 5.19
N ILE A 77 -5.69 -0.91 4.55
CA ILE A 77 -7.02 -1.15 5.13
C ILE A 77 -6.92 -2.02 6.40
N ASN A 78 -6.01 -3.00 6.45
CA ASN A 78 -5.78 -3.81 7.65
C ASN A 78 -5.24 -2.96 8.82
N THR A 79 -4.30 -2.06 8.56
CA THR A 79 -3.80 -1.09 9.56
C THR A 79 -4.95 -0.21 10.08
N SER A 80 -5.78 0.28 9.17
CA SER A 80 -6.98 1.05 9.51
C SER A 80 -7.95 0.25 10.39
N LYS A 81 -8.15 -1.04 10.08
CA LYS A 81 -8.97 -1.94 10.91
C LYS A 81 -8.38 -2.16 12.31
N ALA A 82 -7.06 -2.22 12.43
CA ALA A 82 -6.39 -2.30 13.73
C ALA A 82 -6.67 -1.05 14.58
N HIS A 83 -6.62 0.14 13.98
CA HIS A 83 -7.01 1.39 14.66
C HIS A 83 -8.49 1.38 15.08
N LEU A 84 -9.42 0.94 14.22
CA LEU A 84 -10.84 0.78 14.59
C LEU A 84 -11.03 -0.17 15.78
N ASN A 85 -10.31 -1.29 15.79
CA ASN A 85 -10.36 -2.24 16.89
C ASN A 85 -9.83 -1.64 18.20
N SER A 86 -8.76 -0.83 18.13
CA SER A 86 -8.25 -0.09 19.29
C SER A 86 -9.30 0.86 19.85
N VAL A 87 -9.93 1.69 19.01
CA VAL A 87 -11.03 2.57 19.42
C VAL A 87 -12.19 1.77 20.02
N GLN A 88 -12.58 0.66 19.40
CA GLN A 88 -13.65 -0.21 19.91
C GLN A 88 -13.33 -0.77 21.30
N LEU A 89 -12.07 -1.17 21.55
CA LEU A 89 -11.64 -1.66 22.86
C LEU A 89 -11.71 -0.55 23.91
N SER A 90 -11.21 0.64 23.58
CA SER A 90 -11.31 1.79 24.47
C SER A 90 -12.76 2.19 24.74
N MET A 91 -13.67 2.09 23.78
CA MET A 91 -15.11 2.32 24.03
C MET A 91 -15.70 1.30 25.02
N LYS A 92 -15.28 0.03 24.94
CA LYS A 92 -15.68 -0.97 25.95
C LYS A 92 -15.14 -0.62 27.33
N GLN A 93 -13.90 -0.11 27.42
CA GLN A 93 -13.32 0.40 28.66
C GLN A 93 -14.12 1.58 29.21
N GLN A 94 -14.50 2.55 28.36
CA GLN A 94 -15.36 3.68 28.77
C GLN A 94 -16.70 3.21 29.35
N LEU A 95 -17.33 2.17 28.77
CA LEU A 95 -18.54 1.58 29.37
C LEU A 95 -18.29 0.91 30.72
N ALA A 96 -17.10 0.36 30.96
CA ALA A 96 -16.73 -0.20 32.27
C ALA A 96 -16.51 0.93 33.28
N ASN A 97 -15.75 1.96 32.90
CA ASN A 97 -15.50 3.15 33.72
C ASN A 97 -16.81 3.87 34.09
N LEU A 98 -17.75 4.01 33.14
CA LEU A 98 -19.07 4.57 33.43
C LEU A 98 -19.85 3.78 34.49
N ARG A 99 -19.69 2.45 34.58
CA ARG A 99 -20.36 1.64 35.60
C ARG A 99 -19.71 1.76 36.98
N ILE A 100 -18.40 1.97 37.03
CA ILE A 100 -17.61 1.97 38.26
C ILE A 100 -17.48 3.40 38.82
N ALA A 101 -17.05 4.34 37.98
CA ALA A 101 -16.76 5.72 38.33
C ALA A 101 -17.89 6.70 37.98
N GLY A 102 -18.88 6.28 37.19
CA GLY A 102 -20.00 7.14 36.80
C GLY A 102 -19.67 8.23 35.77
N ALA A 103 -18.44 8.30 35.28
CA ALA A 103 -17.97 9.32 34.36
C ALA A 103 -17.21 8.72 33.16
N LEU A 104 -17.16 9.48 32.06
CA LEU A 104 -16.27 9.24 30.94
C LEU A 104 -14.87 9.74 31.29
N GLU A 105 -13.85 9.04 30.80
CA GLU A 105 -12.45 9.40 31.01
C GLU A 105 -11.82 9.81 29.67
N LYS A 106 -10.93 10.79 29.71
CA LYS A 106 -10.13 11.19 28.56
C LYS A 106 -9.22 10.06 28.11
N SER A 107 -9.06 9.88 26.80
CA SER A 107 -8.19 8.83 26.25
C SER A 107 -7.34 9.32 25.09
N THR A 108 -6.04 9.48 25.36
CA THR A 108 -5.02 9.79 24.35
C THR A 108 -4.86 8.66 23.33
N GLN A 109 -5.08 7.40 23.74
CA GLN A 109 -5.05 6.27 22.81
C GLN A 109 -6.19 6.33 21.79
N VAL A 110 -7.41 6.69 22.22
CA VAL A 110 -8.53 6.90 21.31
C VAL A 110 -8.24 8.06 20.37
N MET A 111 -7.66 9.14 20.89
CA MET A 111 -7.28 10.30 20.10
C MET A 111 -6.32 9.94 18.97
N ASN A 112 -5.23 9.22 19.29
CA ASN A 112 -4.22 8.82 18.31
C ASN A 112 -4.80 7.88 17.25
N SER A 113 -5.58 6.88 17.66
CA SER A 113 -6.22 5.96 16.72
C SER A 113 -7.25 6.68 15.83
N MET A 114 -8.02 7.62 16.39
CA MET A 114 -8.98 8.42 15.63
C MET A 114 -8.28 9.30 14.60
N GLN A 115 -7.15 9.92 14.95
CA GLN A 115 -6.37 10.74 14.03
C GLN A 115 -5.89 9.93 12.81
N GLN A 116 -5.43 8.71 13.00
CA GLN A 116 -5.06 7.83 11.88
C GLN A 116 -6.27 7.46 11.03
N LEU A 117 -7.42 7.22 11.66
CA LEU A 117 -8.66 6.85 10.95
C LEU A 117 -9.27 7.99 10.13
N VAL A 118 -9.12 9.25 10.55
CA VAL A 118 -9.59 10.40 9.77
C VAL A 118 -8.83 10.54 8.44
N LYS A 119 -7.62 9.97 8.33
CA LYS A 119 -6.85 9.96 7.08
C LYS A 119 -7.31 8.90 6.08
N VAL A 120 -8.15 7.96 6.50
CA VAL A 120 -8.60 6.82 5.67
C VAL A 120 -9.87 7.23 4.93
N PRO A 121 -9.84 7.42 3.59
CA PRO A 121 -10.97 7.96 2.83
C PRO A 121 -12.29 7.22 3.08
N GLU A 122 -12.20 5.90 3.28
CA GLU A 122 -13.34 5.02 3.43
C GLU A 122 -14.11 5.22 4.74
N VAL A 123 -13.47 5.72 5.79
CA VAL A 123 -14.09 5.97 7.11
C VAL A 123 -13.93 7.43 7.58
N MET A 124 -13.29 8.29 6.78
CA MET A 124 -12.93 9.66 7.13
C MET A 124 -14.14 10.47 7.64
N ALA A 125 -15.26 10.42 6.92
CA ALA A 125 -16.44 11.22 7.25
C ALA A 125 -17.02 10.82 8.62
N THR A 126 -17.18 9.51 8.84
CA THR A 126 -17.76 8.97 10.08
C THR A 126 -16.84 9.20 11.27
N MET A 127 -15.53 9.04 11.09
CA MET A 127 -14.52 9.24 12.13
C MET A 127 -14.34 10.72 12.49
N ARG A 128 -14.45 11.64 11.53
CA ARG A 128 -14.41 13.08 11.79
C ARG A 128 -15.61 13.55 12.61
N GLU A 129 -16.82 13.09 12.26
CA GLU A 129 -18.03 13.38 13.04
C GLU A 129 -17.93 12.80 14.46
N MET A 130 -17.54 11.54 14.56
CA MET A 130 -17.39 10.86 15.84
C MET A 130 -16.29 11.49 16.72
N SER A 131 -15.19 11.94 16.13
CA SER A 131 -14.14 12.71 16.84
C SER A 131 -14.72 13.98 17.48
N LYS A 132 -15.52 14.74 16.74
CA LYS A 132 -16.18 15.95 17.24
C LYS A 132 -17.17 15.63 18.37
N GLU A 133 -17.94 14.55 18.26
CA GLU A 133 -18.85 14.10 19.32
C GLU A 133 -18.09 13.65 20.58
N MET A 134 -17.00 12.89 20.42
CA MET A 134 -16.16 12.42 21.52
C MET A 134 -15.41 13.55 22.22
N MET A 135 -15.01 14.60 21.50
CA MET A 135 -14.43 15.83 22.06
C MET A 135 -15.45 16.56 22.93
N LYS A 136 -16.68 16.75 22.44
CA LYS A 136 -17.77 17.35 23.21
C LYS A 136 -18.14 16.55 24.46
N ALA A 137 -18.04 15.22 24.38
CA ALA A 137 -18.31 14.32 25.49
C ALA A 137 -17.13 14.19 26.48
N GLY A 138 -16.02 14.90 26.25
CA GLY A 138 -14.86 14.90 27.13
C GLY A 138 -13.99 13.64 27.09
N ILE A 139 -14.18 12.77 26.08
CA ILE A 139 -13.32 11.60 25.85
C ILE A 139 -12.04 12.00 25.11
N LEU A 140 -12.15 12.95 24.19
CA LEU A 140 -11.02 13.50 23.47
C LEU A 140 -10.68 14.88 24.03
N GLU A 141 -9.39 15.18 24.11
CA GLU A 141 -8.92 16.53 24.38
C GLU A 141 -9.03 17.39 23.12
N GLU A 142 -9.13 18.71 23.28
CA GLU A 142 -9.04 19.64 22.15
C GLU A 142 -7.67 19.43 21.50
N MET A 143 -7.69 18.90 20.27
CA MET A 143 -6.48 18.60 19.54
C MET A 143 -5.78 19.93 19.25
N LEU A 144 -4.59 20.15 19.82
CA LEU A 144 -3.66 21.11 19.24
C LEU A 144 -3.36 20.57 17.84
N GLU A 145 -3.65 21.35 16.82
CA GLU A 145 -3.50 20.96 15.41
C GLU A 145 -2.01 20.88 15.04
N ASP A 146 -1.29 19.92 15.62
CA ASP A 146 0.02 19.48 15.17
C ASP A 146 -0.20 18.52 14.00
N THR A 147 -0.82 19.03 12.94
CA THR A 147 -0.85 18.41 11.60
C THR A 147 0.49 18.65 10.92
N MET A 148 1.58 18.19 11.53
CA MET A 148 2.87 18.18 10.87
C MET A 148 2.98 16.89 10.05
N ASP A 149 2.82 17.06 8.74
CA ASP A 149 3.26 16.20 7.63
C ASP A 149 3.82 14.82 8.01
N VAL A 150 2.94 13.84 8.05
CA VAL A 150 3.30 12.46 7.66
C VAL A 150 2.28 11.99 6.63
N MET A 151 1.98 12.87 5.67
CA MET A 151 1.29 12.51 4.45
C MET A 151 2.35 12.23 3.38
N ASP A 152 2.18 11.10 2.70
CA ASP A 152 2.54 10.90 1.29
C ASP A 152 3.92 10.35 0.88
N ASP A 153 4.58 9.49 1.67
CA ASP A 153 5.64 8.64 1.07
C ASP A 153 5.13 7.28 0.56
N ASP A 154 4.12 6.66 1.19
CA ASP A 154 3.71 5.29 0.80
C ASP A 154 2.90 5.21 -0.52
N ASP A 155 2.16 6.26 -0.90
CA ASP A 155 1.29 6.27 -2.09
C ASP A 155 1.99 6.82 -3.36
N LEU A 156 3.15 7.46 -3.21
CA LEU A 156 3.98 7.96 -4.32
C LEU A 156 5.15 7.03 -4.68
N GLU A 157 5.44 6.03 -3.85
CA GLU A 157 6.44 5.01 -4.18
C GLU A 157 5.94 4.10 -5.30
N GLU A 158 6.44 4.36 -6.51
CA GLU A 158 6.39 3.41 -7.61
C GLU A 158 6.86 2.04 -7.10
N ALA A 159 6.05 1.00 -7.32
CA ALA A 159 6.38 -0.35 -6.88
C ALA A 159 7.80 -0.70 -7.31
N ALA A 160 8.68 -0.98 -6.34
CA ALA A 160 10.06 -1.29 -6.61
C ALA A 160 10.13 -2.42 -7.63
N ASP A 161 10.94 -2.26 -8.69
CA ASP A 161 11.00 -3.23 -9.78
C ASP A 161 11.26 -4.66 -9.30
N GLY A 162 12.00 -4.83 -8.20
CA GLY A 162 12.21 -6.12 -7.55
C GLY A 162 10.94 -6.75 -6.95
N GLU A 163 10.00 -5.97 -6.42
CA GLU A 163 8.71 -6.50 -5.94
C GLU A 163 7.83 -6.96 -7.11
N VAL A 164 7.84 -6.19 -8.20
CA VAL A 164 7.11 -6.54 -9.43
C VAL A 164 7.67 -7.82 -10.04
N GLU A 165 8.99 -7.93 -10.15
CA GLU A 165 9.67 -9.12 -10.64
C GLU A 165 9.42 -10.34 -9.76
N LYS A 166 9.42 -10.16 -8.44
CA LYS A 166 9.07 -11.23 -7.49
C LYS A 166 7.63 -11.73 -7.72
N VAL A 167 6.66 -10.83 -7.89
CA VAL A 167 5.27 -11.20 -8.19
C VAL A 167 5.16 -11.95 -9.53
N LEU A 168 5.88 -11.49 -10.55
CA LEU A 168 5.93 -12.16 -11.85
C LEU A 168 6.50 -13.57 -11.71
N PHE A 169 7.64 -13.71 -11.05
CA PHE A 169 8.28 -15.00 -10.82
C PHE A 169 7.38 -15.97 -10.04
N GLU A 170 6.74 -15.49 -8.97
CA GLU A 170 5.77 -16.27 -8.16
C GLU A 170 4.60 -16.79 -9.00
N LEU A 171 4.10 -15.99 -9.96
CA LEU A 171 2.90 -16.32 -10.74
C LEU A 171 3.18 -17.13 -12.00
N THR A 172 4.35 -16.96 -12.60
CA THR A 172 4.74 -17.62 -13.85
C THR A 172 5.82 -18.69 -13.67
N ALA A 173 6.22 -18.99 -12.43
CA ALA A 173 7.26 -19.97 -12.11
C ALA A 173 8.57 -19.78 -12.91
N GLY A 174 8.90 -18.54 -13.26
CA GLY A 174 10.08 -18.20 -14.07
C GLY A 174 9.98 -18.51 -15.57
N GLU A 175 8.81 -18.89 -16.11
CA GLU A 175 8.63 -19.14 -17.54
C GLU A 175 8.89 -17.89 -18.41
N LEU A 176 8.58 -16.70 -17.91
CA LEU A 176 8.86 -15.42 -18.58
C LEU A 176 10.36 -15.13 -18.75
N GLY A 177 11.21 -15.64 -17.84
CA GLY A 177 12.67 -15.51 -17.90
C GLY A 177 13.35 -16.47 -18.89
N LYS A 178 12.61 -17.44 -19.44
CA LYS A 178 13.10 -18.45 -20.39
C LYS A 178 12.67 -18.20 -21.84
N ALA A 179 11.82 -17.21 -22.09
CA ALA A 179 11.41 -16.87 -23.45
C ALA A 179 12.59 -16.17 -24.16
N PRO A 180 13.06 -16.69 -25.32
CA PRO A 180 14.16 -16.07 -26.06
C PRO A 180 13.80 -14.62 -26.35
N ALA A 181 14.79 -13.73 -26.26
CA ALA A 181 14.65 -12.36 -26.73
C ALA A 181 14.01 -12.43 -28.12
N ALA A 182 12.84 -11.80 -28.27
CA ALA A 182 12.16 -11.74 -29.54
C ALA A 182 13.18 -11.25 -30.57
N VAL A 183 13.44 -12.11 -31.55
CA VAL A 183 14.29 -11.84 -32.70
C VAL A 183 13.89 -10.46 -33.21
N GLU A 184 14.81 -9.49 -33.18
CA GLU A 184 14.64 -8.25 -33.89
C GLU A 184 14.52 -8.61 -35.38
N ASP A 185 13.27 -8.67 -35.85
CA ASP A 185 12.90 -8.84 -37.24
C ASP A 185 13.30 -7.56 -37.99
N SER A 186 14.60 -7.47 -38.27
CA SER A 186 15.14 -6.51 -39.23
C SER A 186 14.77 -7.00 -40.62
N LEU A 187 13.69 -6.40 -41.14
CA LEU A 187 13.25 -6.56 -42.52
C LEU A 187 14.42 -6.34 -43.51
N PRO A 188 14.57 -7.17 -44.56
CA PRO A 188 15.70 -7.07 -45.48
C PRO A 188 15.50 -5.89 -46.45
N ALA A 189 16.39 -4.90 -46.37
CA ALA A 189 16.55 -3.90 -47.42
C ALA A 189 17.60 -4.41 -48.43
N GLU A 190 17.15 -4.77 -49.63
CA GLU A 190 18.01 -4.95 -50.80
C GLU A 190 18.65 -3.62 -51.22
N ALA A 191 19.98 -3.55 -51.22
CA ALA A 191 20.75 -2.82 -52.24
C ALA A 191 22.20 -3.31 -52.26
N MET A 192 22.60 -3.76 -53.44
CA MET A 192 23.86 -4.39 -53.82
C MET A 192 25.14 -3.55 -53.58
N GLY A 193 26.24 -4.23 -53.28
CA GLY A 193 27.60 -3.76 -53.61
C GLY A 193 28.75 -4.46 -52.85
N ALA A 194 29.30 -5.55 -53.45
CA ALA A 194 30.73 -5.95 -53.50
C ALA A 194 31.63 -5.81 -52.23
N THR A 195 32.39 -6.78 -51.70
CA THR A 195 33.06 -8.00 -52.21
C THR A 195 33.65 -8.83 -51.05
N ALA A 196 33.64 -10.17 -51.18
CA ALA A 196 34.60 -11.21 -50.69
C ALA A 196 35.10 -11.25 -49.21
N GLY A 197 34.80 -12.37 -48.52
CA GLY A 197 35.16 -12.71 -47.11
C GLY A 197 36.60 -13.23 -46.84
N PRO A 198 36.90 -14.11 -45.83
CA PRO A 198 36.01 -14.91 -44.95
C PRO A 198 36.33 -14.92 -43.41
N SER A 199 35.35 -15.36 -42.60
CA SER A 199 35.38 -16.12 -41.31
C SER A 199 36.50 -15.94 -40.25
N HIS A 200 36.13 -15.71 -38.98
CA HIS A 200 36.32 -16.62 -37.80
C HIS A 200 36.42 -15.85 -36.45
N VAL A 201 35.50 -16.17 -35.51
CA VAL A 201 35.61 -16.20 -34.02
C VAL A 201 36.08 -14.93 -33.27
N GLU A 202 35.15 -14.29 -32.55
CA GLU A 202 35.42 -13.29 -31.49
C GLU A 202 35.07 -13.89 -30.12
N GLU A 203 36.08 -14.42 -29.42
CA GLU A 203 36.09 -14.66 -27.97
C GLU A 203 37.54 -14.51 -27.43
N GLU A 204 38.30 -13.45 -27.78
CA GLU A 204 39.64 -13.21 -27.19
C GLU A 204 40.03 -11.71 -27.00
N GLU A 205 39.12 -10.72 -27.09
CA GLU A 205 39.52 -9.29 -27.00
C GLU A 205 39.45 -8.65 -25.58
N GLU A 206 38.99 -9.35 -24.53
CA GLU A 206 38.88 -8.74 -23.19
C GLU A 206 40.16 -8.82 -22.33
N GLU A 207 41.14 -9.69 -22.63
CA GLU A 207 42.36 -9.81 -21.83
C GLU A 207 43.46 -8.79 -22.21
N ASP A 208 43.52 -8.35 -23.47
CA ASP A 208 44.55 -7.42 -23.96
C ASP A 208 44.31 -5.96 -23.49
N ASP A 209 43.06 -5.57 -23.25
CA ASP A 209 42.75 -4.19 -22.87
C ASP A 209 43.10 -3.90 -21.39
N MET A 210 43.06 -4.94 -20.55
CA MET A 210 43.41 -4.83 -19.13
C MET A 210 44.92 -4.76 -18.90
N THR A 211 45.72 -5.44 -19.72
CA THR A 211 47.20 -5.36 -19.67
C THR A 211 47.72 -4.03 -20.22
N ALA A 212 47.08 -3.50 -21.28
CA ALA A 212 47.38 -2.17 -21.81
C ALA A 212 47.06 -1.05 -20.79
N MET A 213 46.01 -1.22 -19.98
CA MET A 213 45.64 -0.27 -18.93
C MET A 213 46.61 -0.30 -17.74
N GLN A 214 47.11 -1.49 -17.37
CA GLN A 214 48.12 -1.65 -16.31
C GLN A 214 49.47 -1.01 -16.69
N ALA A 215 49.92 -1.18 -17.93
CA ALA A 215 51.17 -0.58 -18.41
C ALA A 215 51.13 0.97 -18.41
N ARG A 216 49.97 1.57 -18.68
CA ARG A 216 49.78 3.03 -18.59
C ARG A 216 49.79 3.55 -17.14
N LEU A 217 49.30 2.76 -16.18
CA LEU A 217 49.31 3.13 -14.77
C LEU A 217 50.72 3.05 -14.15
N GLU A 218 51.56 2.11 -14.59
CA GLU A 218 52.94 2.00 -14.13
C GLU A 218 53.83 3.13 -14.67
N ALA A 219 53.60 3.59 -15.90
CA ALA A 219 54.33 4.72 -16.49
C ALA A 219 54.06 6.08 -15.79
N LEU A 220 53.00 6.17 -14.97
CA LEU A 220 52.68 7.34 -14.16
C LEU A 220 53.28 7.28 -12.74
N ARG A 221 53.90 6.16 -12.38
CA ARG A 221 54.55 5.94 -11.08
C ARG A 221 56.08 6.06 -11.11
N SER A 222 56.68 6.33 -12.27
CA SER A 222 58.12 6.65 -12.42
C SER A 222 58.38 8.14 -12.49
#